data_AF-A0A563W2Y7-F1
#
_entry.id   AF-A0A563W2Y7-F1
#
_cell.length_a   1.000
_cell.length_b   1.000
_cell.length_c   1.000
_cell.angle_alpha   90.00
_cell.angle_beta   90.00
_cell.angle_gamma   90.00
#
_symmetry.space_group_name_H-M   'P 1'
#
loop_
_entity.id
_entity.type
_entity.pdbx_description
1 polymer ?
#
loop_
_entity_poly.entity_id
_entity_poly.type
_entity_poly.pdbx_seq_one_letter_code
_entity_poly.pdbx_strand_id
1 'polypeptide(L)'
;MVELEAKNLESVFNHCQDLISIATKLEGGSEAAFTQALETLAYYARDPQSAAKKLEKAIAALQELDTQRKLAYVLTYAAEIALEHQNLEQGFIYAENALKAAQIVAHPSDIALAWLTLIRGKWMMDDMPEAIEQFTQLQKYLGNQSICDRAKQKIIDLEQQLNEKLELI
;
A
#
# COMPACT_ATOMS: atom_id res chain seq x y z
N MET A 1 18.36 8.75 23.68
CA MET A 1 18.57 9.75 22.63
C MET A 1 18.76 8.98 21.33
N VAL A 2 17.69 8.95 20.51
CA VAL A 2 17.62 8.70 19.05
C VAL A 2 18.17 7.36 18.49
N GLU A 3 17.37 6.28 18.55
CA GLU A 3 17.51 5.08 17.68
C GLU A 3 16.14 4.51 17.22
N LEU A 4 15.10 5.35 17.10
CA LEU A 4 13.74 4.89 16.80
C LEU A 4 13.20 5.24 15.41
N GLU A 5 13.94 5.98 14.59
CA GLU A 5 13.42 6.49 13.32
C GLU A 5 13.77 5.64 12.08
N ALA A 6 14.62 4.61 12.22
CA ALA A 6 15.17 3.88 11.07
C ALA A 6 14.38 2.61 10.66
N LYS A 7 13.39 2.16 11.43
CA LYS A 7 12.78 0.82 11.22
C LYS A 7 11.80 0.70 10.04
N ASN A 8 11.43 1.78 9.36
CA ASN A 8 10.55 1.71 8.18
C ASN A 8 11.28 1.83 6.84
N LEU A 9 12.28 2.72 6.72
CA LEU A 9 12.94 2.98 5.44
C LEU A 9 13.75 1.78 4.94
N GLU A 10 14.38 1.02 5.85
CA GLU A 10 15.13 -0.18 5.50
C GLU A 10 14.23 -1.32 5.00
N SER A 11 13.03 -1.45 5.58
CA SER A 11 12.02 -2.40 5.13
C SER A 11 11.55 -2.05 3.71
N VAL A 12 11.23 -0.78 3.45
CA VAL A 12 10.86 -0.32 2.11
C VAL A 12 11.98 -0.54 1.11
N PHE A 13 13.23 -0.27 1.50
CA PHE A 13 14.38 -0.45 0.60
C PHE A 13 14.64 -1.91 0.23
N ASN A 14 14.55 -2.83 1.21
CA ASN A 14 14.67 -4.28 0.96
C ASN A 14 13.53 -4.78 0.06
N HIS A 15 12.31 -4.30 0.30
CA HIS A 15 11.16 -4.64 -0.55
C HIS A 15 11.32 -4.05 -1.96
N CYS A 16 11.84 -2.85 -2.10
CA CYS A 16 12.15 -2.27 -3.42
C CYS A 16 13.17 -3.11 -4.19
N GLN A 17 14.14 -3.74 -3.52
CA GLN A 17 15.04 -4.68 -4.16
C GLN A 17 14.33 -5.96 -4.61
N ASP A 18 13.42 -6.50 -3.80
CA ASP A 18 12.60 -7.65 -4.19
C ASP A 18 11.71 -7.31 -5.40
N LEU A 19 11.12 -6.12 -5.42
CA LEU A 19 10.33 -5.62 -6.54
C LEU A 19 11.15 -5.51 -7.82
N ILE A 20 12.37 -4.95 -7.75
CA ILE A 20 13.29 -4.89 -8.90
C ILE A 20 13.66 -6.31 -9.36
N SER A 21 13.91 -7.25 -8.43
CA SER A 21 14.20 -8.64 -8.78
C SER A 21 13.04 -9.32 -9.52
N ILE A 22 11.80 -9.08 -9.09
CA ILE A 22 10.60 -9.57 -9.78
C ILE A 22 10.48 -8.93 -11.16
N ALA A 23 10.66 -7.61 -11.24
CA ALA A 23 10.54 -6.81 -12.46
C ALA A 23 11.52 -7.26 -13.57
N THR A 24 12.76 -7.63 -13.20
CA THR A 24 13.77 -8.11 -14.17
C THR A 24 13.45 -9.46 -14.80
N LYS A 25 12.47 -10.22 -14.29
CA LYS A 25 12.09 -11.57 -14.78
C LYS A 25 10.87 -11.58 -15.70
N LEU A 26 10.34 -10.40 -16.02
CA LEU A 26 9.04 -10.19 -16.66
C LEU A 26 9.24 -9.60 -18.07
N GLU A 27 8.71 -10.26 -19.11
CA GLU A 27 8.86 -9.84 -20.51
C GLU A 27 7.50 -9.57 -21.20
N GLY A 28 7.38 -8.40 -21.83
CA GLY A 28 6.31 -8.06 -22.78
C GLY A 28 4.94 -7.70 -22.18
N GLY A 29 4.12 -6.96 -22.96
CA GLY A 29 2.72 -6.66 -22.62
C GLY A 29 2.53 -5.99 -21.24
N SER A 30 1.53 -6.46 -20.48
CA SER A 30 1.26 -5.96 -19.12
C SER A 30 2.36 -6.28 -18.11
N GLU A 31 3.26 -7.21 -18.42
CA GLU A 31 4.43 -7.49 -17.59
C GLU A 31 5.48 -6.39 -17.72
N ALA A 32 5.72 -5.87 -18.93
CA ALA A 32 6.62 -4.74 -19.13
C ALA A 32 6.14 -3.45 -18.44
N ALA A 33 4.84 -3.15 -18.52
CA ALA A 33 4.27 -2.00 -17.82
C ALA A 33 4.37 -2.15 -16.28
N PHE A 34 4.18 -3.37 -15.78
CA PHE A 34 4.32 -3.66 -14.36
C PHE A 34 5.77 -3.54 -13.89
N THR A 35 6.72 -4.09 -14.65
CA THR A 35 8.16 -3.91 -14.43
C THR A 35 8.55 -2.45 -14.32
N GLN A 36 8.07 -1.60 -15.25
CA GLN A 36 8.33 -0.17 -15.22
C GLN A 36 7.72 0.50 -13.98
N ALA A 37 6.51 0.08 -13.56
CA ALA A 37 5.86 0.58 -12.37
C ALA A 37 6.62 0.20 -11.09
N LEU A 38 7.10 -1.05 -11.00
CA LEU A 38 7.91 -1.53 -9.87
C LEU A 38 9.25 -0.79 -9.77
N GLU A 39 9.94 -0.57 -10.88
CA GLU A 39 11.16 0.22 -10.92
C GLU A 39 10.89 1.66 -10.45
N THR A 40 9.80 2.26 -10.91
CA THR A 40 9.46 3.63 -10.55
C THR A 40 9.02 3.75 -9.09
N LEU A 41 8.34 2.74 -8.54
CA LEU A 41 8.05 2.64 -7.11
C LEU A 41 9.33 2.61 -6.29
N ALA A 42 10.37 1.90 -6.73
CA ALA A 42 11.65 1.88 -6.04
C ALA A 42 12.35 3.25 -6.03
N TYR A 43 12.21 4.02 -7.11
CA TYR A 43 12.66 5.41 -7.12
C TYR A 43 11.80 6.31 -6.23
N TYR A 44 10.47 6.13 -6.26
CA TYR A 44 9.52 6.86 -5.44
C TYR A 44 9.73 6.65 -3.95
N ALA A 45 10.09 5.44 -3.52
CA ALA A 45 10.50 5.14 -2.14
C ALA A 45 11.72 5.92 -1.68
N ARG A 46 12.63 6.28 -2.58
CA ARG A 46 13.86 7.00 -2.24
C ARG A 46 13.65 8.52 -2.27
N ASP A 47 12.92 8.98 -3.27
CA ASP A 47 12.63 10.38 -3.50
C ASP A 47 11.24 10.55 -4.14
N PRO A 48 10.18 10.70 -3.32
CA PRO A 48 8.83 10.86 -3.82
C PRO A 48 8.68 12.07 -4.73
N GLN A 49 9.39 13.16 -4.45
CA GLN A 49 9.23 14.41 -5.19
C GLN A 49 9.71 14.28 -6.63
N SER A 50 10.89 13.67 -6.84
CA SER A 50 11.43 13.53 -8.20
C SER A 50 10.78 12.40 -9.00
N ALA A 51 10.24 11.38 -8.33
CA ALA A 51 9.68 10.21 -8.99
C ALA A 51 8.14 10.22 -9.16
N ALA A 52 7.40 11.09 -8.45
CA ALA A 52 5.92 11.12 -8.48
C ALA A 52 5.34 11.11 -9.90
N LYS A 53 5.80 12.03 -10.77
CA LYS A 53 5.30 12.12 -12.17
C LYS A 53 5.59 10.88 -13.00
N LYS A 54 6.69 10.18 -12.72
CA LYS A 54 6.99 8.92 -13.41
C LYS A 54 6.07 7.83 -12.90
N LEU A 55 5.81 7.79 -11.59
CA LEU A 55 4.95 6.79 -10.97
C LEU A 55 3.51 6.94 -11.47
N GLU A 56 2.98 8.16 -11.53
CA GLU A 56 1.66 8.46 -12.11
C GLU A 56 1.53 7.95 -13.54
N LYS A 57 2.54 8.16 -14.39
CA LYS A 57 2.56 7.63 -15.76
C LYS A 57 2.54 6.12 -15.81
N ALA A 58 3.30 5.46 -14.94
CA ALA A 58 3.33 4.00 -14.89
C ALA A 58 1.99 3.42 -14.39
N ILE A 59 1.35 4.07 -13.41
CA ILE A 59 0.01 3.74 -12.92
C ILE A 59 -1.03 3.88 -14.05
N ALA A 60 -0.99 4.99 -14.80
CA ALA A 60 -1.89 5.21 -15.94
C ALA A 60 -1.74 4.12 -17.01
N ALA A 61 -0.50 3.73 -17.33
CA ALA A 61 -0.25 2.63 -18.26
C ALA A 61 -0.85 1.29 -17.77
N LEU A 62 -0.77 0.99 -16.48
CA LEU A 62 -1.40 -0.22 -15.91
C LEU A 62 -2.93 -0.18 -15.95
N GLN A 63 -3.52 1.01 -15.79
CA GLN A 63 -4.96 1.24 -15.91
C GLN A 63 -5.44 1.00 -17.35
N GLU A 64 -4.73 1.50 -18.36
CA GLU A 64 -5.08 1.32 -19.77
C GLU A 64 -5.02 -0.16 -20.21
N LEU A 65 -4.15 -0.95 -19.59
CA LEU A 65 -3.99 -2.38 -19.88
C LEU A 65 -4.99 -3.27 -19.11
N ASP A 66 -5.92 -2.68 -18.34
CA ASP A 66 -6.91 -3.36 -17.51
C ASP A 66 -6.32 -4.44 -16.59
N THR A 67 -5.17 -4.15 -16.00
CA THR A 67 -4.42 -5.10 -15.17
C THR A 67 -4.68 -4.89 -13.68
N GLN A 68 -5.96 -4.97 -13.29
CA GLN A 68 -6.47 -4.55 -11.98
C GLN A 68 -5.69 -5.14 -10.78
N ARG A 69 -5.24 -6.40 -10.86
CA ARG A 69 -4.46 -7.01 -9.76
C ARG A 69 -3.08 -6.36 -9.61
N LYS A 70 -2.40 -6.08 -10.72
CA LYS A 70 -1.09 -5.40 -10.75
C LYS A 70 -1.22 -3.94 -10.36
N LEU A 71 -2.29 -3.29 -10.80
CA LEU A 71 -2.65 -1.95 -10.42
C LEU A 71 -2.90 -1.84 -8.91
N ALA A 72 -3.71 -2.73 -8.34
CA ALA A 72 -3.96 -2.81 -6.90
C ALA A 72 -2.65 -2.95 -6.13
N TYR A 73 -1.79 -3.88 -6.56
CA TYR A 73 -0.46 -4.08 -5.98
C TYR A 73 0.36 -2.78 -5.98
N VAL A 74 0.57 -2.16 -7.15
CA VAL A 74 1.38 -0.94 -7.28
C VAL A 74 0.82 0.21 -6.45
N LEU A 75 -0.51 0.41 -6.46
CA LEU A 75 -1.16 1.47 -5.70
C LEU A 75 -1.08 1.25 -4.20
N THR A 76 -1.20 0.01 -3.69
CA THR A 76 -1.01 -0.28 -2.27
C THR A 76 0.39 0.12 -1.81
N TYR A 77 1.42 -0.23 -2.58
CA TYR A 77 2.79 0.16 -2.23
C TYR A 77 3.03 1.67 -2.37
N ALA A 78 2.50 2.30 -3.42
CA ALA A 78 2.57 3.76 -3.59
C ALA A 78 1.95 4.48 -2.38
N ALA A 79 0.82 3.98 -1.89
CA ALA A 79 0.14 4.51 -0.72
C ALA A 79 0.99 4.36 0.54
N GLU A 80 1.55 3.18 0.80
CA GLU A 80 2.43 2.95 1.96
C GLU A 80 3.62 3.89 1.97
N ILE A 81 4.31 4.04 0.83
CA ILE A 81 5.45 4.96 0.68
C ILE A 81 5.02 6.41 0.91
N ALA A 82 3.90 6.84 0.32
CA ALA A 82 3.41 8.21 0.48
C ALA A 82 3.07 8.52 1.94
N LEU A 83 2.41 7.58 2.65
CA LEU A 83 2.10 7.72 4.07
C LEU A 83 3.37 7.79 4.93
N GLU A 84 4.38 6.96 4.64
CA GLU A 84 5.66 7.01 5.36
C GLU A 84 6.41 8.33 5.17
N HIS A 85 6.29 8.94 4.00
CA HIS A 85 6.84 10.26 3.71
C HIS A 85 5.91 11.42 4.11
N GLN A 86 4.87 11.17 4.92
CA GLN A 86 3.90 12.17 5.41
C GLN A 86 3.11 12.88 4.29
N ASN A 87 3.08 12.33 3.07
CA ASN A 87 2.22 12.81 1.99
C ASN A 87 0.83 12.14 2.10
N LEU A 88 0.10 12.52 3.15
CA LEU A 88 -1.11 11.81 3.58
C LEU A 88 -2.23 11.85 2.54
N GLU A 89 -2.44 13.00 1.89
CA GLU A 89 -3.46 13.16 0.85
C GLU A 89 -3.19 12.23 -0.34
N GLN A 90 -1.96 12.21 -0.84
CA GLN A 90 -1.61 11.34 -1.97
C GLN A 90 -1.65 9.85 -1.55
N GLY A 91 -1.20 9.54 -0.34
CA GLY A 91 -1.27 8.19 0.21
C GLY A 91 -2.71 7.68 0.32
N PHE A 92 -3.63 8.54 0.77
CA PHE A 92 -5.06 8.25 0.82
C PHE A 92 -5.63 7.99 -0.58
N ILE A 93 -5.34 8.85 -1.56
CA ILE A 93 -5.78 8.68 -2.96
C ILE A 93 -5.28 7.35 -3.54
N TYR A 94 -4.02 7.00 -3.31
CA TYR A 94 -3.48 5.73 -3.78
C TYR A 94 -4.15 4.53 -3.08
N ALA A 95 -4.37 4.60 -1.77
CA ALA A 95 -5.01 3.52 -1.01
C ALA A 95 -6.47 3.29 -1.45
N GLU A 96 -7.21 4.36 -1.70
CA GLU A 96 -8.60 4.27 -2.17
C GLU A 96 -8.67 3.61 -3.56
N ASN A 97 -7.79 4.03 -4.48
CA ASN A 97 -7.72 3.43 -5.81
C ASN A 97 -7.22 1.99 -5.77
N ALA A 98 -6.29 1.65 -4.86
CA ALA A 98 -5.86 0.29 -4.64
C ALA A 98 -7.01 -0.61 -4.21
N LEU A 99 -7.85 -0.14 -3.28
CA LEU A 99 -9.00 -0.91 -2.78
C LEU A 99 -10.03 -1.13 -3.89
N LYS A 100 -10.33 -0.10 -4.70
CA LYS A 100 -11.21 -0.21 -5.87
C LYS A 100 -10.71 -1.28 -6.84
N ALA A 101 -9.43 -1.25 -7.21
CA ALA A 101 -8.82 -2.22 -8.11
C ALA A 101 -8.81 -3.65 -7.51
N ALA A 102 -8.50 -3.77 -6.21
CA ALA A 102 -8.49 -5.05 -5.50
C ALA A 102 -9.88 -5.69 -5.41
N GLN A 103 -10.92 -4.87 -5.22
CA GLN A 103 -12.31 -5.32 -5.20
C GLN A 103 -12.77 -5.86 -6.55
N ILE A 104 -12.32 -5.26 -7.67
CA ILE A 104 -12.64 -5.75 -9.02
C ILE A 104 -12.09 -7.17 -9.23
N VAL A 105 -10.86 -7.45 -8.77
CA VAL A 105 -10.25 -8.77 -8.90
C VAL A 105 -10.69 -9.77 -7.84
N ALA A 106 -11.43 -9.31 -6.82
CA ALA A 106 -11.97 -10.11 -5.73
C ALA A 106 -10.93 -11.00 -5.02
N HIS A 107 -9.67 -10.55 -4.92
CA HIS A 107 -8.60 -11.31 -4.27
C HIS A 107 -8.49 -10.91 -2.79
N PRO A 108 -8.79 -11.81 -1.83
CA PRO A 108 -8.85 -11.50 -0.39
C PRO A 108 -7.64 -10.75 0.17
N SER A 109 -6.44 -11.20 -0.18
CA SER A 109 -5.21 -10.59 0.34
C SER A 109 -4.96 -9.19 -0.22
N ASP A 110 -5.33 -8.96 -1.49
CA ASP A 110 -5.10 -7.66 -2.13
C ASP A 110 -6.10 -6.63 -1.56
N ILE A 111 -7.35 -7.07 -1.32
CA ILE A 111 -8.39 -6.27 -0.65
C ILE A 111 -7.95 -5.95 0.78
N ALA A 112 -7.50 -6.96 1.54
CA ALA A 112 -7.05 -6.77 2.92
C ALA A 112 -5.93 -5.74 3.01
N LEU A 113 -4.89 -5.88 2.19
CA LEU A 113 -3.73 -4.98 2.20
C LEU A 113 -4.11 -3.55 1.79
N ALA A 114 -4.91 -3.38 0.74
CA ALA A 114 -5.36 -2.06 0.31
C ALA A 114 -6.24 -1.37 1.37
N TRP A 115 -7.17 -2.12 1.97
CA TRP A 115 -8.08 -1.59 3.00
C TRP A 115 -7.33 -1.23 4.28
N LEU A 116 -6.41 -2.06 4.75
CA LEU A 116 -5.54 -1.74 5.90
C LEU A 116 -4.73 -0.47 5.66
N THR A 117 -4.22 -0.29 4.44
CA THR A 117 -3.47 0.92 4.08
C THR A 117 -4.36 2.15 4.06
N LEU A 118 -5.61 2.02 3.58
CA LEU A 118 -6.61 3.09 3.61
C LEU A 118 -6.96 3.50 5.05
N ILE A 119 -7.19 2.52 5.93
CA ILE A 119 -7.47 2.75 7.35
C ILE A 119 -6.29 3.47 8.01
N ARG A 120 -5.06 3.02 7.77
CA ARG A 120 -3.85 3.70 8.25
C ARG A 120 -3.77 5.14 7.75
N GLY A 121 -4.08 5.40 6.49
CA GLY A 121 -4.12 6.76 5.94
C GLY A 121 -5.14 7.65 6.65
N LYS A 122 -6.37 7.16 6.85
CA LYS A 122 -7.42 7.85 7.62
C LYS A 122 -7.00 8.15 9.06
N TRP A 123 -6.38 7.16 9.71
CA TRP A 123 -5.84 7.30 11.05
C TRP A 123 -4.77 8.39 11.16
N MET A 124 -3.84 8.45 10.20
CA MET A 124 -2.79 9.48 10.15
C MET A 124 -3.34 10.88 9.83
N MET A 125 -4.50 10.97 9.17
CA MET A 125 -5.21 12.23 8.93
C MET A 125 -6.13 12.66 10.09
N ASP A 126 -6.03 11.99 11.25
CA ASP A 126 -6.86 12.18 12.46
C ASP A 126 -8.37 11.94 12.27
N ASP A 127 -8.76 11.16 11.26
CA ASP A 127 -10.14 10.69 11.06
C ASP A 127 -10.36 9.36 11.81
N MET A 128 -10.20 9.41 13.14
CA MET A 128 -10.23 8.24 14.03
C MET A 128 -11.55 7.45 13.99
N PRO A 129 -12.75 8.10 14.04
CA PRO A 129 -14.01 7.36 14.03
C PRO A 129 -14.19 6.55 12.74
N GLU A 130 -13.85 7.14 11.60
CA GLU A 130 -13.93 6.46 10.30
C GLU A 130 -12.91 5.32 10.23
N ALA A 131 -11.69 5.51 10.71
CA ALA A 131 -10.68 4.44 10.74
C ALA A 131 -11.14 3.22 11.55
N ILE A 132 -11.76 3.42 12.71
CA ILE A 132 -12.29 2.33 13.56
C ILE A 132 -13.47 1.61 12.89
N GLU A 133 -14.40 2.37 12.30
CA GLU A 133 -15.54 1.78 11.58
C GLU A 133 -15.05 0.94 10.39
N GLN A 134 -14.15 1.48 9.58
CA GLN A 134 -13.55 0.78 8.44
C GLN A 134 -12.79 -0.48 8.88
N PHE A 135 -12.07 -0.43 10.00
CA PHE A 135 -11.39 -1.61 10.56
C PHE A 135 -12.38 -2.70 11.00
N THR A 136 -13.47 -2.30 11.63
CA THR A 136 -14.56 -3.23 12.03
C THR A 136 -15.20 -3.88 10.80
N GLN A 137 -15.40 -3.12 9.72
CA GLN A 137 -15.91 -3.66 8.45
C GLN A 137 -14.93 -4.62 7.79
N LEU A 138 -13.64 -4.31 7.80
CA LEU A 138 -12.60 -5.19 7.31
C LEU A 138 -12.58 -6.52 8.08
N GLN A 139 -12.64 -6.50 9.42
CA GLN A 139 -12.67 -7.73 10.22
C GLN A 139 -13.87 -8.62 9.85
N LYS A 140 -15.05 -8.03 9.65
CA LYS A 140 -16.25 -8.75 9.18
C LYS A 140 -16.07 -9.33 7.79
N TYR A 141 -15.47 -8.57 6.87
CA TYR A 141 -15.17 -9.03 5.51
C TYR A 141 -14.21 -10.21 5.52
N LEU A 142 -13.15 -10.12 6.33
CA LEU A 142 -12.10 -11.13 6.40
C LEU A 142 -12.61 -12.45 6.95
N GLY A 143 -13.45 -12.46 7.99
CA GLY A 143 -14.09 -13.68 8.50
C GLY A 143 -13.17 -14.92 8.51
N ASN A 144 -13.48 -15.91 7.68
CA ASN A 144 -12.68 -17.14 7.49
C ASN A 144 -11.82 -17.15 6.20
N GLN A 145 -11.64 -16.00 5.54
CA GLN A 145 -10.86 -15.90 4.33
C GLN A 145 -9.37 -16.16 4.61
N SER A 146 -8.74 -16.96 3.75
CA SER A 146 -7.29 -17.16 3.80
C SER A 146 -6.57 -15.95 3.22
N ILE A 147 -5.84 -15.23 4.06
CA ILE A 147 -4.99 -14.09 3.66
C ILE A 147 -3.51 -14.41 3.84
N CYS A 148 -2.67 -13.71 3.08
CA CYS A 148 -1.21 -13.84 3.18
C CYS A 148 -0.68 -13.33 4.53
N ASP A 149 0.53 -13.76 4.90
CA ASP A 149 1.13 -13.40 6.18
C ASP A 149 1.42 -11.91 6.33
N ARG A 150 1.71 -11.21 5.22
CA ARG A 150 1.85 -9.74 5.20
C ARG A 150 0.56 -9.05 5.67
N ALA A 151 -0.60 -9.53 5.21
CA ALA A 151 -1.88 -8.95 5.61
C ALA A 151 -2.17 -9.22 7.09
N LYS A 152 -1.88 -10.45 7.58
CA LYS A 152 -2.01 -10.79 9.01
C LYS A 152 -1.13 -9.90 9.88
N GLN A 153 0.13 -9.71 9.50
CA GLN A 153 1.06 -8.86 10.26
C GLN A 153 0.55 -7.41 10.33
N LYS A 154 0.09 -6.85 9.21
CA LYS A 154 -0.46 -5.48 9.18
C LYS A 154 -1.72 -5.31 10.02
N ILE A 155 -2.55 -6.35 10.15
CA ILE A 155 -3.70 -6.34 11.07
C ILE A 155 -3.19 -6.20 12.51
N ILE A 156 -2.24 -7.06 12.91
CA ILE A 156 -1.65 -7.02 14.26
C ILE A 156 -1.04 -5.65 14.55
N ASP A 157 -0.23 -5.13 13.63
CA ASP A 157 0.44 -3.83 13.80
C ASP A 157 -0.59 -2.68 13.96
N LEU A 158 -1.67 -2.70 13.18
CA LEU A 158 -2.71 -1.69 13.23
C LEU A 158 -3.58 -1.80 14.50
N GLU A 159 -3.91 -3.02 14.93
CA GLU A 159 -4.62 -3.26 16.21
C GLU A 159 -3.82 -2.72 17.38
N GLN A 160 -2.51 -2.97 17.41
CA GLN A 160 -1.63 -2.44 18.44
C GLN A 160 -1.64 -0.90 18.44
N GLN A 161 -1.50 -0.27 17.28
CA GLN A 161 -1.52 1.19 17.13
C GLN A 161 -2.85 1.82 17.56
N LEU A 162 -3.98 1.17 17.24
CA LEU A 162 -5.29 1.65 17.65
C LEU A 162 -5.48 1.56 19.16
N ASN A 163 -5.06 0.45 19.79
CA ASN A 163 -5.15 0.27 21.23
C ASN A 163 -4.27 1.29 22.00
N GLU A 164 -3.02 1.49 21.56
CA GLU A 164 -2.11 2.46 22.19
C GLU A 164 -2.68 3.89 22.16
N LYS A 165 -3.35 4.30 21.07
CA LYS A 165 -3.94 5.64 20.95
C LYS A 165 -5.23 5.80 21.76
N LEU A 166 -5.99 4.72 21.96
CA LEU A 166 -7.18 4.72 22.82
C LEU A 166 -6.84 4.80 24.31
N GLU A 167 -5.69 4.26 24.73
CA GLU A 167 -5.21 4.38 26.13
C GLU A 167 -4.66 5.78 26.47
N LEU A 168 -4.44 6.64 25.48
CA LEU A 168 -3.94 8.01 25.62
C LEU A 168 -5.04 9.08 25.68
N ILE A 169 -6.31 8.69 25.56
CA ILE A 169 -7.51 9.57 25.59
C ILE A 169 -8.27 9.37 26.90
#